data_AF-A0A5C9EDN1-F1
#
_entry.id   AF-A0A5C9EDN1-F1
#
_cell.length_a   1.000
_cell.length_b   1.000
_cell.length_c   1.000
_cell.angle_alpha   90.00
_cell.angle_beta   90.00
_cell.angle_gamma   90.00
#
_symmetry.space_group_name_H-M   'P 1'
#
loop_
_entity.id
_entity.type
_entity.pdbx_description
1 polymer ?
#
loop_
_entity_poly.entity_id
_entity_poly.type
_entity_poly.pdbx_seq_one_letter_code
_entity_poly.pdbx_strand_id
1 'polypeptide(L)'
;MSKNKKELEKLLRRVHKAIFSDKISVEFEDKTYPISKTSKKGLRKLYIDDYFFIEQNPNTKSHWAEKAQKGDEITWAIKDNSYIANIHDDTFHYFENK
;
A
#
# COMPACT_ATOMS: atom_id res chain seq x y z
N MET A 1 3.90 -18.91 2.81
CA MET A 1 4.00 -19.05 1.34
C MET A 1 3.96 -17.64 0.76
N SER A 2 4.91 -17.26 -0.09
CA SER A 2 4.88 -15.93 -0.71
C SER A 2 3.68 -15.84 -1.66
N LYS A 3 2.89 -14.77 -1.58
CA LYS A 3 1.77 -14.55 -2.51
C LYS A 3 2.33 -14.39 -3.92
N ASN A 4 1.66 -14.99 -4.91
CA ASN A 4 2.02 -14.78 -6.31
C ASN A 4 1.57 -13.38 -6.79
N LYS A 5 2.00 -12.95 -7.98
CA LYS A 5 1.69 -11.61 -8.52
C LYS A 5 0.19 -11.28 -8.50
N LYS A 6 -0.68 -12.21 -8.90
CA LYS A 6 -2.14 -11.98 -8.95
C LYS A 6 -2.74 -11.83 -7.55
N GLU A 7 -2.27 -12.64 -6.61
CA GLU A 7 -2.70 -12.54 -5.21
C GLU A 7 -2.24 -11.23 -4.56
N LEU A 8 -1.00 -10.83 -4.83
CA LEU A 8 -0.47 -9.54 -4.36
C LEU A 8 -1.25 -8.36 -4.95
N GLU A 9 -1.55 -8.40 -6.25
CA GLU A 9 -2.39 -7.38 -6.88
C GLU A 9 -3.76 -7.29 -6.21
N LYS A 10 -4.44 -8.43 -6.03
CA LYS A 10 -5.75 -8.47 -5.36
C LYS A 10 -5.69 -7.90 -3.95
N LEU A 11 -4.67 -8.28 -3.18
CA LEU A 11 -4.43 -7.79 -1.83
C LEU A 11 -4.18 -6.27 -1.82
N LEU A 12 -3.24 -5.80 -2.64
CA LEU A 12 -2.88 -4.38 -2.70
C LEU A 12 -4.05 -3.51 -3.14
N ARG A 13 -4.88 -3.96 -4.10
CA ARG A 13 -6.12 -3.28 -4.50
C ARG A 13 -7.10 -3.17 -3.33
N ARG A 14 -7.26 -4.25 -2.56
CA ARG A 14 -8.14 -4.26 -1.38
C ARG A 14 -7.67 -3.27 -0.32
N VAL A 15 -6.37 -3.24 -0.08
CA VAL A 15 -5.71 -2.33 0.86
C VAL A 15 -5.84 -0.88 0.40
N HIS A 16 -5.49 -0.59 -0.86
CA HIS A 16 -5.56 0.74 -1.47
C HIS A 16 -6.95 1.34 -1.30
N LYS A 17 -7.98 0.60 -1.74
CA LYS A 17 -9.38 1.02 -1.58
C LYS A 17 -9.74 1.29 -0.12
N ALA A 18 -9.31 0.44 0.82
CA ALA A 18 -9.64 0.63 2.23
C ALA A 18 -8.96 1.85 2.84
N ILE A 19 -7.69 2.12 2.50
CA ILE A 19 -6.93 3.29 2.94
C ILE A 19 -7.62 4.58 2.49
N PHE A 20 -8.03 4.65 1.22
CA PHE A 20 -8.62 5.87 0.65
C PHE A 20 -10.14 5.98 0.82
N SER A 21 -10.81 4.91 1.25
CA SER A 21 -12.23 4.96 1.71
C SER A 21 -12.37 5.14 3.22
N ASP A 22 -11.34 5.64 3.91
CA ASP A 22 -11.34 5.91 5.36
C ASP A 22 -11.75 4.72 6.25
N LYS A 23 -11.45 3.50 5.81
CA LYS A 23 -11.69 2.31 6.64
C LYS A 23 -10.68 2.21 7.78
N ILE A 24 -11.11 1.57 8.86
CA ILE A 24 -10.25 1.26 10.02
C ILE A 24 -9.59 -0.12 9.90
N SER A 25 -10.01 -0.94 8.94
CA SER A 25 -9.49 -2.29 8.74
C SER A 25 -9.68 -2.78 7.30
N VAL A 26 -8.98 -3.87 6.97
CA VAL A 26 -9.06 -4.60 5.71
C VAL A 26 -9.41 -6.05 5.98
N GLU A 27 -10.47 -6.55 5.34
CA GLU A 27 -10.80 -7.97 5.32
C GLU A 27 -10.16 -8.65 4.10
N PHE A 28 -9.42 -9.72 4.35
CA PHE A 28 -8.75 -10.52 3.33
C PHE A 28 -8.52 -11.95 3.82
N GLU A 29 -8.87 -12.96 3.01
CA GLU A 29 -8.74 -14.39 3.37
C GLU A 29 -9.33 -14.71 4.75
N ASP A 30 -10.57 -14.26 4.99
CA ASP A 30 -11.33 -14.47 6.24
C ASP A 30 -10.67 -13.93 7.51
N LYS A 31 -9.69 -13.03 7.36
CA LYS A 31 -9.01 -12.32 8.45
C LYS A 31 -9.21 -10.82 8.31
N THR A 32 -9.23 -10.13 9.46
CA THR A 32 -9.35 -8.67 9.54
C THR A 32 -8.04 -8.08 10.03
N TYR A 33 -7.50 -7.13 9.26
CA TYR A 33 -6.23 -6.47 9.54
C TYR A 33 -6.47 -4.98 9.83
N PRO A 34 -6.04 -4.44 10.98
CA PRO A 34 -6.29 -3.05 11.34
C PRO A 34 -5.41 -2.09 10.53
N ILE A 35 -6.01 -0.98 10.11
CA ILE A 35 -5.30 0.16 9.55
C ILE A 35 -4.90 1.08 10.71
N SER A 36 -3.62 1.42 10.76
CA SER A 36 -3.05 2.35 11.75
C SER A 36 -2.38 3.51 11.03
N LYS A 37 -2.03 4.57 11.75
CA LYS A 37 -1.27 5.70 11.21
C LYS A 37 0.18 5.68 11.68
N THR A 38 1.11 6.12 10.84
CA THR A 38 2.49 6.38 11.28
C THR A 38 2.51 7.52 12.29
N SER A 39 3.30 7.37 13.37
CA SER A 39 3.31 8.33 14.48
C SER A 39 3.78 9.72 14.07
N LYS A 40 4.76 9.83 13.17
CA LYS A 40 5.37 11.12 12.79
C LYS A 40 4.64 11.85 11.66
N LYS A 41 3.98 11.11 10.76
CA LYS A 41 3.48 11.67 9.50
C LYS A 41 1.99 11.39 9.26
N GLY A 42 1.34 10.65 10.14
CA GLY A 42 -0.09 10.35 10.01
C GLY A 42 -0.44 9.40 8.86
N LEU A 43 0.56 8.85 8.17
CA LEU A 43 0.35 8.01 6.99
C LEU A 43 -0.37 6.72 7.36
N ARG A 44 -1.46 6.40 6.67
CA ARG A 44 -2.17 5.12 6.82
C ARG A 44 -1.28 3.96 6.41
N LYS A 45 -1.27 2.93 7.25
CA LYS A 45 -0.43 1.75 7.11
C LYS A 45 -1.06 0.51 7.74
N LEU A 46 -0.63 -0.67 7.31
CA LEU A 46 -0.98 -1.95 7.92
C LEU A 46 0.01 -3.04 7.53
N TYR A 47 -0.03 -4.14 8.27
CA TYR A 47 0.74 -5.35 8.00
C TYR A 47 -0.21 -6.52 7.75
N ILE A 48 0.06 -7.27 6.70
CA ILE A 48 -0.66 -8.50 6.34
C ILE A 48 0.39 -9.53 5.97
N ASP A 49 0.49 -10.59 6.78
CA ASP A 49 1.55 -11.60 6.68
C ASP A 49 2.95 -10.97 6.66
N ASP A 50 3.72 -11.17 5.59
CA ASP A 50 5.07 -10.66 5.33
C ASP A 50 5.10 -9.32 4.57
N TYR A 51 3.94 -8.74 4.29
CA TYR A 51 3.81 -7.48 3.56
C TYR A 51 3.48 -6.32 4.49
N PHE A 52 4.19 -5.22 4.29
CA PHE A 52 3.90 -3.91 4.83
C PHE A 52 3.27 -3.03 3.75
N PHE A 53 2.12 -2.43 4.07
CA PHE A 53 1.43 -1.52 3.18
C PHE A 53 1.39 -0.12 3.78
N ILE A 54 1.61 0.89 2.94
CA ILE A 54 1.62 2.29 3.36
C ILE A 54 1.20 3.22 2.21
N GLU A 55 0.42 4.26 2.53
CA GLU A 55 0.12 5.33 1.58
C GLU A 55 1.38 6.19 1.30
N GLN A 56 1.47 6.73 0.08
CA GLN A 56 2.60 7.59 -0.30
C GLN A 56 2.67 8.84 0.59
N ASN A 57 3.88 9.16 1.05
CA ASN A 57 4.11 10.41 1.78
C ASN A 57 4.27 11.58 0.80
N PRO A 58 3.33 12.55 0.76
CA PRO A 58 3.45 13.71 -0.13
C PRO A 58 4.59 14.65 0.29
N ASN A 59 5.14 14.52 1.51
CA ASN A 59 6.17 15.42 2.02
C ASN A 59 7.61 14.97 1.72
N THR A 60 7.80 13.97 0.86
CA THR A 60 9.12 13.50 0.43
C THR A 60 9.55 14.16 -0.89
N LYS A 61 10.81 14.04 -1.28
CA LYS A 61 11.35 14.65 -2.52
C LYS A 61 11.31 13.71 -3.73
N SER A 62 10.36 12.77 -3.77
CA SER A 62 10.27 11.79 -4.87
C SER A 62 9.23 12.23 -5.91
N HIS A 63 9.39 11.73 -7.14
CA HIS A 63 8.38 11.91 -8.19
C HIS A 63 6.98 11.42 -7.76
N TRP A 64 6.92 10.37 -6.94
CA TRP A 64 5.67 9.86 -6.38
C TRP A 64 5.06 10.80 -5.33
N ALA A 65 5.89 11.57 -4.60
CA ALA A 65 5.41 12.57 -3.66
C ALA A 65 4.74 13.74 -4.39
N GLU A 66 5.30 14.19 -5.51
CA GLU A 66 4.70 15.24 -6.35
C GLU A 66 3.33 14.82 -6.87
N LYS A 67 3.16 13.53 -7.23
CA LYS A 67 1.86 12.96 -7.61
C LYS A 67 0.88 12.98 -6.44
N ALA A 68 1.29 12.47 -5.27
CA ALA A 68 0.44 12.48 -4.08
C ALA A 68 0.04 13.91 -3.65
N GLN A 69 0.93 14.90 -3.81
CA GLN A 69 0.61 16.32 -3.57
C GLN A 69 -0.48 16.86 -4.49
N LYS A 70 -0.61 16.30 -5.71
CA LYS A 70 -1.65 16.67 -6.69
C LYS A 70 -2.98 15.97 -6.45
N GLY A 71 -3.06 15.10 -5.43
CA GLY A 71 -4.26 14.34 -5.09
C GLY A 71 -4.22 12.89 -5.54
N ASP A 72 -3.16 12.44 -6.19
CA ASP A 72 -3.06 11.05 -6.65
C ASP A 72 -3.00 10.10 -5.45
N GLU A 73 -3.88 9.10 -5.47
CA GLU A 73 -3.90 8.04 -4.48
C GLU A 73 -2.83 7.01 -4.82
N ILE A 74 -1.86 6.84 -3.92
CA ILE A 74 -0.75 5.89 -4.11
C ILE A 74 -0.57 5.05 -2.86
N THR A 75 -0.52 3.72 -3.04
CA THR A 75 -0.24 2.77 -1.96
C THR A 75 0.88 1.82 -2.36
N TRP A 76 1.84 1.63 -1.47
CA TRP A 76 2.96 0.72 -1.68
C TRP A 76 2.74 -0.61 -0.99
N ALA A 77 3.19 -1.69 -1.62
CA ALA A 77 3.49 -2.96 -0.99
C ALA A 77 5.00 -3.08 -0.81
N ILE A 78 5.42 -3.34 0.43
CA ILE A 78 6.81 -3.49 0.83
C ILE A 78 6.94 -4.88 1.47
N LYS A 79 7.99 -5.61 1.11
CA LYS A 79 8.33 -6.91 1.70
C LYS A 79 9.84 -6.99 1.87
N ASP A 80 10.31 -7.48 3.00
CA ASP A 80 11.74 -7.60 3.31
C ASP A 80 12.51 -6.29 3.02
N ASN A 81 11.92 -5.17 3.47
CA ASN A 81 12.46 -3.81 3.29
C ASN A 81 12.59 -3.34 1.82
N SER A 82 11.97 -4.06 0.88
CA SER A 82 12.01 -3.78 -0.56
C SER A 82 10.62 -3.37 -1.07
N TYR A 83 10.57 -2.33 -1.91
CA TYR A 83 9.35 -1.88 -2.58
C TYR A 83 9.06 -2.81 -3.76
N ILE A 84 8.08 -3.71 -3.60
CA ILE A 84 7.80 -4.77 -4.59
C ILE A 84 6.65 -4.41 -5.53
N ALA A 85 5.75 -3.51 -5.12
CA ALA A 85 4.62 -3.08 -5.94
C ALA A 85 4.04 -1.76 -5.45
N ASN A 86 3.29 -1.09 -6.31
CA ASN A 86 2.37 -0.03 -5.90
C ASN A 86 1.06 -0.08 -6.69
N ILE A 87 0.08 0.68 -6.20
CA ILE A 87 -1.04 1.16 -7.00
C ILE A 87 -0.89 2.67 -7.11
N HIS A 88 -1.06 3.18 -8.32
CA HIS A 88 -1.21 4.60 -8.63
C HIS A 88 -2.37 4.72 -9.62
N ASP A 89 -3.39 5.52 -9.28
CA ASP A 89 -4.54 5.77 -10.16
C ASP A 89 -5.18 4.47 -10.69
N ASP A 90 -5.54 3.58 -9.75
CA ASP A 90 -6.07 2.23 -10.00
C ASP A 90 -5.17 1.29 -10.84
N THR A 91 -3.98 1.72 -11.23
CA THR A 91 -3.04 0.92 -12.00
C THR A 91 -2.08 0.19 -11.07
N PHE A 92 -2.00 -1.14 -11.20
CA PHE A 92 -1.06 -1.96 -10.44
C PHE A 92 0.30 -2.00 -11.13
N HIS A 93 1.34 -1.58 -10.42
CA HIS A 93 2.72 -1.67 -10.86
C HIS A 93 3.47 -2.69 -10.00
N TYR A 94 4.05 -3.71 -10.64
CA TYR A 94 4.87 -4.73 -9.98
C TYR A 94 6.34 -4.48 -10.32
N PHE A 95 7.17 -4.39 -9.29
CA PHE A 95 8.61 -4.21 -9.39
C PHE A 95 9.25 -5.57 -9.08
N GLU A 96 9.48 -6.38 -10.11
CA GLU A 96 10.36 -7.55 -9.96
C GLU A 96 11.75 -7.03 -9.58
N ASN A 97 12.32 -7.58 -8.50
CA ASN A 97 13.74 -7.45 -8.25
C ASN A 97 14.46 -8.02 -9.48
N LYS A 98 15.19 -7.17 -10.20
CA LYS A 98 16.22 -7.60 -11.13
C LYS A 98 17.37 -8.25 -10.37
#